data_AF-A0A8D2AZA8-F1
#
_entry.id   AF-A0A8D2AZA8-F1
#
_cell.length_a   1.000
_cell.length_b   1.000
_cell.length_c   1.000
_cell.angle_alpha   90.00
_cell.angle_beta   90.00
_cell.angle_gamma   90.00
#
_symmetry.space_group_name_H-M   'P 1'
#
loop_
_entity.id
_entity.type
_entity.pdbx_description
1 polymer ?
#
loop_
_entity_poly.entity_id
_entity_poly.type
_entity_poly.pdbx_seq_one_letter_code
_entity_poly.pdbx_strand_id
1 'polypeptide(L)'
;MSGTEEANRGGHDSHRPAGGNSVLCFGQCQYTAEEYQAIQSALRQRLGPEYISSRMAGGGQKVCYIEGHRVISLANEMFGYNGWAHSITQQNVGEYASWQCCLLHSLLWVRM
;
A
#
# COMPACT_ATOMS: atom_id res chain seq x y z
N MET A 1 -2.16 76.85 -9.95
CA MET A 1 -1.11 75.80 -9.93
C MET A 1 -1.79 74.57 -9.36
N SER A 2 -2.37 73.71 -10.20
CA SER A 2 -1.71 72.58 -10.91
C SER A 2 -1.28 71.50 -9.90
N GLY A 3 -1.69 70.23 -9.98
CA GLY A 3 -2.42 69.53 -11.03
C GLY A 3 -3.01 68.20 -10.55
N THR A 4 -3.84 67.63 -11.43
CA THR A 4 -4.45 66.31 -11.38
C THR A 4 -3.50 65.31 -12.03
N GLU A 5 -3.14 64.19 -11.40
CA GLU A 5 -2.56 63.02 -12.09
C GLU A 5 -2.99 61.69 -11.45
N GLU A 6 -3.61 60.88 -12.30
CA GLU A 6 -4.11 59.51 -12.10
C GLU A 6 -3.06 58.52 -12.61
N ALA A 7 -2.91 57.34 -11.97
CA ALA A 7 -2.36 56.09 -12.52
C ALA A 7 -2.12 55.10 -11.36
N ASN A 8 -2.22 53.78 -11.44
CA ASN A 8 -2.61 52.84 -12.48
C ASN A 8 -2.55 51.45 -11.81
N ARG A 9 -3.62 50.66 -11.96
CA ARG A 9 -3.71 49.19 -12.12
C ARG A 9 -2.69 48.27 -11.41
N GLY A 10 -3.26 47.32 -10.69
CA GLY A 10 -2.64 46.05 -10.28
C GLY A 10 -3.42 45.48 -9.10
N GLY A 11 -4.66 44.99 -9.27
CA GLY A 11 -4.88 43.81 -10.09
C GLY A 11 -4.12 42.61 -9.51
N HIS A 12 -4.19 42.36 -8.20
CA HIS A 12 -3.81 41.06 -7.66
C HIS A 12 -4.92 40.07 -8.03
N ASP A 13 -4.78 39.57 -9.25
CA ASP A 13 -5.49 38.42 -9.75
C ASP A 13 -5.48 37.33 -8.68
N SER A 14 -6.67 37.10 -8.14
CA SER A 14 -7.00 35.88 -7.43
C SER A 14 -6.97 34.75 -8.45
N HIS A 15 -5.77 34.32 -8.86
CA HIS A 15 -5.57 33.04 -9.51
C HIS A 15 -5.73 31.94 -8.45
N ARG A 16 -6.98 31.72 -8.03
CA ARG A 16 -7.42 30.43 -7.51
C ARG A 16 -7.39 29.50 -8.72
N PRO A 17 -6.48 28.51 -8.79
CA PRO A 17 -6.46 27.61 -9.92
C PRO A 17 -7.77 26.84 -9.88
N ALA A 18 -8.61 27.12 -10.86
CA ALA A 18 -9.81 26.37 -11.14
C ALA A 18 -9.41 24.93 -11.47
N GLY A 19 -10.01 23.98 -10.76
CA GLY A 19 -10.19 22.60 -11.26
C GLY A 19 -8.94 21.92 -11.80
N GLY A 20 -7.86 21.87 -11.01
CA GLY A 20 -6.81 20.90 -11.26
C GLY A 20 -7.36 19.53 -10.90
N ASN A 21 -7.72 18.70 -11.88
CA ASN A 21 -7.94 17.28 -11.67
C ASN A 21 -6.57 16.69 -11.30
N SER A 22 -6.16 16.85 -10.04
CA SER A 22 -4.89 16.35 -9.55
C SER A 22 -4.97 14.84 -9.68
N VAL A 23 -4.22 14.28 -10.63
CA VAL A 23 -4.02 12.83 -10.71
C VAL A 23 -3.53 12.41 -9.33
N LEU A 24 -4.39 11.76 -8.56
CA LEU A 24 -4.06 11.31 -7.22
C LEU A 24 -2.92 10.32 -7.35
N CYS A 25 -1.80 10.59 -6.68
CA CYS A 25 -0.68 9.66 -6.69
C CYS A 25 -0.89 8.55 -5.66
N PHE A 26 -0.09 7.49 -5.78
CA PHE A 26 -0.13 6.38 -4.85
C PHE A 26 -0.03 6.86 -3.38
N GLY A 27 -0.91 6.35 -2.52
CA GLY A 27 -0.98 6.75 -1.10
C GLY A 27 -1.81 8.01 -0.82
N GLN A 28 -2.33 8.70 -1.84
CA GLN A 28 -3.21 9.87 -1.67
C GLN A 28 -4.68 9.57 -1.98
N CYS A 29 -4.99 8.43 -2.60
CA CYS A 29 -6.36 7.97 -2.83
C CYS A 29 -6.97 7.43 -1.54
N GLN A 30 -8.12 7.96 -1.15
CA GLN A 30 -8.92 7.40 -0.06
C GLN A 30 -9.86 6.32 -0.59
N TYR A 31 -10.04 5.24 0.17
CA TYR A 31 -11.04 4.23 -0.14
C TYR A 31 -12.44 4.80 -0.05
N THR A 32 -13.28 4.46 -1.02
CA THR A 32 -14.73 4.66 -0.92
C THR A 32 -15.33 3.76 0.18
N ALA A 33 -16.52 4.08 0.66
CA ALA A 33 -17.16 3.29 1.72
C ALA A 33 -17.44 1.85 1.24
N GLU A 34 -17.81 1.71 -0.03
CA GLU A 34 -18.10 0.45 -0.69
C GLU A 34 -16.84 -0.41 -0.83
N GLU A 35 -15.74 0.17 -1.33
CA GLU A 35 -14.44 -0.52 -1.44
C GLU A 35 -13.93 -0.94 -0.06
N TYR A 36 -14.00 -0.04 0.92
CA TYR A 36 -13.58 -0.35 2.28
C TYR A 36 -14.32 -1.57 2.85
N GLN A 37 -15.65 -1.61 2.71
CA GLN A 37 -16.45 -2.74 3.16
C GLN A 37 -16.14 -4.02 2.41
N ALA A 38 -16.00 -3.95 1.07
CA ALA A 38 -15.67 -5.10 0.24
C ALA A 38 -14.31 -5.70 0.64
N ILE A 39 -13.27 -4.87 0.72
CA ILE A 39 -11.92 -5.29 1.14
C ILE A 39 -11.95 -5.87 2.56
N GLN A 40 -12.62 -5.21 3.50
CA GLN A 40 -12.74 -5.68 4.88
C GLN A 40 -13.42 -7.05 4.97
N SER A 41 -14.45 -7.28 4.15
CA SER A 41 -15.18 -8.55 4.10
C SER A 41 -14.31 -9.67 3.52
N ALA A 42 -13.54 -9.37 2.46
CA ALA A 42 -12.68 -10.33 1.79
C ALA A 42 -11.45 -10.70 2.64
N LEU A 43 -10.83 -9.75 3.34
CA LEU A 43 -9.69 -10.01 4.24
C LEU A 43 -10.04 -10.90 5.43
N ARG A 44 -11.32 -11.00 5.81
CA ARG A 44 -11.79 -11.92 6.87
C ARG A 44 -11.90 -13.37 6.40
N GLN A 45 -11.89 -13.62 5.09
CA GLN A 45 -11.98 -14.96 4.56
C GLN A 45 -10.65 -15.70 4.74
N ARG A 46 -10.73 -16.98 5.10
CA ARG A 46 -9.55 -17.83 5.19
C ARG A 46 -9.22 -18.35 3.80
N LEU A 47 -7.92 -18.38 3.49
CA LEU A 47 -7.46 -18.98 2.24
C LEU A 47 -7.79 -20.47 2.22
N GLY A 48 -8.23 -20.94 1.06
CA GLY A 48 -8.46 -22.34 0.81
C GLY A 48 -7.16 -23.16 0.80
N PRO A 49 -7.26 -24.50 0.94
CA PRO A 49 -6.09 -25.39 0.94
C PRO A 49 -5.25 -25.32 -0.33
N GLU A 50 -5.81 -24.88 -1.46
CA GLU A 50 -5.12 -24.68 -2.74
C GLU A 50 -4.03 -23.60 -2.71
N TYR A 51 -4.09 -22.68 -1.75
CA TYR A 51 -3.07 -21.65 -1.53
C TYR A 51 -1.96 -22.11 -0.57
N ILE A 52 -2.15 -23.27 0.08
CA ILE A 52 -1.29 -23.75 1.15
C ILE A 52 -0.36 -24.82 0.60
N SER A 53 0.91 -24.47 0.45
CA SER A 53 2.00 -25.41 0.18
C SER A 53 2.58 -25.90 1.50
N SER A 54 3.33 -27.01 1.44
CA SER A 54 3.95 -27.58 2.62
C SER A 54 5.29 -28.23 2.31
N ARG A 55 6.21 -28.13 3.27
CA ARG A 55 7.53 -28.78 3.21
C ARG A 55 7.84 -29.52 4.50
N MET A 56 8.68 -30.53 4.41
CA MET A 56 9.26 -31.20 5.58
C MET A 56 10.37 -30.31 6.15
N ALA A 57 10.31 -30.04 7.45
CA ALA A 57 11.36 -29.37 8.21
C ALA A 57 12.26 -30.39 8.92
N GLY A 58 13.35 -29.89 9.52
CA GLY A 58 14.18 -30.70 10.40
C GLY A 58 13.34 -31.34 11.52
N GLY A 59 13.63 -32.59 11.87
CA GLY A 59 12.86 -33.33 12.87
C GLY A 59 11.54 -33.93 12.38
N GLY A 60 11.29 -33.96 11.06
CA GLY A 60 10.14 -34.66 10.46
C GLY A 60 8.81 -33.93 10.57
N GLN A 61 8.81 -32.68 11.03
CA GLN A 61 7.60 -31.86 11.10
C GLN A 61 7.26 -31.25 9.75
N LYS A 62 5.97 -31.21 9.43
CA LYS A 62 5.45 -30.56 8.22
C LYS A 62 5.16 -29.09 8.51
N VAL A 63 5.78 -28.19 7.76
CA VAL A 63 5.56 -26.74 7.86
C VAL A 63 4.77 -26.27 6.64
N CYS A 64 3.62 -25.64 6.90
CA CYS A 64 2.77 -25.05 5.87
C CYS A 64 3.20 -23.60 5.59
N TYR A 65 3.16 -23.18 4.34
CA TYR A 65 3.47 -21.83 3.90
C TYR A 65 2.71 -21.48 2.61
N ILE A 66 2.65 -20.20 2.27
CA ILE A 66 2.08 -19.72 1.01
C ILE A 66 3.24 -19.34 0.09
N GLU A 67 3.16 -19.75 -1.18
CA GLU A 67 4.17 -19.42 -2.18
C GLU A 67 4.13 -17.93 -2.52
N GLY A 68 5.30 -17.32 -2.73
CA GLY A 68 5.40 -15.87 -2.94
C GLY A 68 4.55 -15.37 -4.12
N HIS A 69 4.52 -16.10 -5.23
CA HIS A 69 3.72 -15.72 -6.39
C HIS A 69 2.21 -15.69 -6.07
N ARG A 70 1.72 -16.58 -5.18
CA ARG A 70 0.32 -16.61 -4.76
C ARG A 70 -0.04 -15.38 -3.96
N VAL A 71 0.84 -14.95 -3.05
CA VAL A 71 0.64 -13.72 -2.25
C VAL A 71 0.60 -12.48 -3.15
N ILE A 72 1.47 -12.42 -4.17
CA ILE A 72 1.49 -11.32 -5.13
C ILE A 72 0.19 -11.27 -5.94
N SER A 73 -0.27 -12.41 -6.45
CA SER A 73 -1.57 -12.51 -7.15
C SER A 73 -2.73 -12.08 -6.27
N LEU A 74 -2.78 -12.56 -5.02
CA LEU A 74 -3.82 -12.17 -4.06
C LEU A 74 -3.82 -10.66 -3.79
N ALA A 75 -2.66 -10.03 -3.63
CA ALA A 75 -2.58 -8.59 -3.44
C ALA A 75 -3.11 -7.81 -4.66
N ASN A 76 -2.80 -8.28 -5.88
CA ASN A 76 -3.31 -7.70 -7.12
C ASN A 76 -4.83 -7.86 -7.25
N GLU A 77 -5.39 -9.00 -6.85
CA GLU A 77 -6.84 -9.23 -6.88
C GLU A 77 -7.58 -8.39 -5.84
N MET A 78 -7.00 -8.22 -4.65
CA MET A 78 -7.62 -7.49 -3.54
C MET A 78 -7.52 -5.97 -3.67
N PHE A 79 -6.38 -5.46 -4.11
CA PHE A 79 -6.09 -4.02 -4.13
C PHE A 79 -5.89 -3.45 -5.54
N GLY A 80 -5.83 -4.29 -6.58
CA GLY A 80 -5.44 -3.88 -7.92
C GLY A 80 -3.93 -3.71 -8.07
N TYR A 81 -3.42 -3.83 -9.29
CA TYR A 81 -1.98 -3.76 -9.59
C TYR A 81 -1.31 -2.44 -9.16
N ASN A 82 -2.08 -1.37 -9.03
CA ASN A 82 -1.64 -0.03 -8.62
C ASN A 82 -2.10 0.37 -7.21
N GLY A 83 -2.83 -0.49 -6.49
CA GLY A 83 -3.36 -0.19 -5.16
C GLY A 83 -2.53 -0.73 -4.00
N TRP A 84 -1.43 -1.43 -4.27
CA TRP A 84 -0.47 -1.85 -3.26
C TRP A 84 0.97 -1.59 -3.72
N ALA A 85 1.88 -1.45 -2.75
CA ALA A 85 3.30 -1.34 -2.98
C ALA A 85 4.07 -2.01 -1.85
N HIS A 86 5.30 -2.41 -2.13
CA HIS A 86 6.22 -2.97 -1.15
C HIS A 86 7.59 -2.30 -1.30
N SER A 87 8.29 -2.08 -0.18
CA SER A 87 9.67 -1.58 -0.19
C SER A 87 10.52 -2.38 0.80
N ILE A 88 11.76 -2.66 0.41
CA ILE A 88 12.77 -3.29 1.27
C ILE A 88 13.57 -2.14 1.90
N THR A 89 13.33 -1.87 3.17
CA THR A 89 13.98 -0.75 3.89
C THR A 89 15.37 -1.10 4.37
N GLN A 90 15.59 -2.34 4.82
CA GLN A 90 16.89 -2.83 5.26
C GLN A 90 16.92 -4.35 5.14
N GLN A 91 18.00 -4.89 4.56
CA GLN A 91 18.26 -6.31 4.50
C GLN A 91 19.69 -6.55 4.99
N ASN A 92 19.82 -6.97 6.25
CA ASN A 92 21.12 -7.29 6.83
C ASN A 92 21.56 -8.70 6.40
N VAL A 93 22.81 -8.86 5.99
CA VAL A 93 23.38 -10.17 5.64
C VAL A 93 24.09 -10.73 6.86
N GLY A 94 23.43 -11.64 7.57
CA GLY A 94 23.98 -12.33 8.73
C GLY A 94 23.12 -13.53 9.11
N GLU A 95 23.75 -14.55 9.69
CA GLU A 95 23.08 -15.79 10.12
C GLU A 95 21.91 -15.52 11.08
N TYR A 96 21.97 -14.44 11.86
CA TYR A 96 20.90 -13.97 12.75
C TYR A 96 19.89 -13.03 12.09
N ALA A 97 20.23 -12.40 10.96
CA ALA A 97 19.38 -11.41 10.28
C ALA A 97 18.25 -12.06 9.47
N SER A 98 18.49 -13.24 8.89
CA SER A 98 17.46 -14.00 8.16
C SER A 98 16.28 -14.39 9.05
N TRP A 99 16.54 -14.77 10.30
CA TRP A 99 15.49 -15.11 11.26
C TRP A 99 14.67 -13.89 11.67
N GLN A 100 15.31 -12.72 11.76
CA GLN A 100 14.65 -11.48 12.17
C GLN A 100 13.72 -10.95 11.07
N CYS A 101 14.10 -11.05 9.78
CA CYS A 101 13.20 -10.72 8.66
C CYS A 101 12.02 -11.70 8.52
N CYS A 102 12.22 -13.00 8.73
CA CYS A 102 11.13 -13.98 8.68
C CYS A 102 10.14 -13.80 9.84
N LEU A 103 10.60 -13.44 11.03
CA LEU A 103 9.73 -13.20 12.19
C LEU A 103 8.99 -11.86 12.08
N LEU A 104 9.61 -10.78 11.55
CA LEU A 104 8.92 -9.50 11.39
C LEU A 104 7.77 -9.54 10.37
N HIS A 105 7.92 -10.25 9.25
CA HIS A 105 6.82 -10.32 8.26
C HIS A 105 5.68 -11.28 8.65
N SER A 106 5.92 -12.32 9.45
CA SER A 106 4.85 -13.21 9.92
C SER A 106 4.13 -12.70 11.17
N LEU A 107 4.80 -11.96 12.07
CA LEU A 107 4.16 -11.40 13.27
C LEU A 107 3.41 -10.09 13.02
N LEU A 108 3.75 -9.33 11.97
CA LEU A 108 2.98 -8.13 11.60
C LEU A 108 1.60 -8.46 11.00
N TRP A 109 1.40 -9.70 10.52
CA TRP A 109 0.10 -10.20 10.03
C TRP A 109 -0.78 -10.86 11.12
N VAL A 110 -0.25 -11.20 12.30
CA VAL A 110 -1.03 -11.83 13.40
C VAL A 110 -1.55 -10.80 14.41
N ARG A 111 -1.22 -9.52 14.24
CA ARG A 111 -1.72 -8.44 15.09
C ARG A 111 -2.41 -7.36 14.27
N MET A 112 -3.37 -7.80 13.45
CA MET A 112 -4.44 -6.99 12.89
C MET A 112 -5.76 -7.77 12.99
#